data_AF-A0A2E0ZL48-F1
#
_entry.id   AF-A0A2E0ZL48-F1
#
_cell.length_a   1.000
_cell.length_b   1.000
_cell.length_c   1.000
_cell.angle_alpha   90.00
_cell.angle_beta   90.00
_cell.angle_gamma   90.00
#
_symmetry.space_group_name_H-M   'P 1'
#
loop_
_entity.id
_entity.type
_entity.pdbx_description
1 polymer ?
#
loop_
_entity_poly.entity_id
_entity_poly.type
_entity_poly.pdbx_seq_one_letter_code
_entity_poly.pdbx_strand_id
1 'polypeptide(L)'
;MQRINHLISLVSALLVLFLAGSAFFLSFESLKDLAVQIGIADPIAWLYPAIIDGAIIVFSLSVLRANLTRERTVYPWVLVSGFTLLSVVLNIIHAHQELLAQFLAAIPPVALFLSFELLLAQLKETAVRLEAQNSLAEIVREIRIKESELDMLIQNRTETIEKLEGEIERLTEQKGQLKTEIQVHSNGNSGSKAPQSDTIGRARRQRTTKKQEAIQQLLAIIRTKPNATLSEFAVEIGRSKSTVGGYLSELQVAGSIEKYEFGWRVLHDVKE
;
A
#
# COMPACT_ATOMS: atom_id res chain seq x y z
N MET A 1 2.61 -4.58 -31.48
CA MET A 1 2.34 -5.93 -30.92
C MET A 1 1.10 -5.97 -30.02
N GLN A 2 0.90 -5.06 -29.05
CA GLN A 2 -0.29 -5.06 -28.17
C GLN A 2 -1.66 -5.03 -28.89
N ARG A 3 -1.82 -4.22 -29.95
CA ARG A 3 -3.06 -4.16 -30.74
C ARG A 3 -3.40 -5.47 -31.47
N ILE A 4 -2.36 -6.20 -31.93
CA ILE A 4 -2.52 -7.47 -32.63
C ILE A 4 -2.92 -8.58 -31.64
N ASN A 5 -2.29 -8.62 -30.46
CA ASN A 5 -2.68 -9.58 -29.41
C ASN A 5 -4.10 -9.32 -28.90
N HIS A 6 -4.51 -8.05 -28.82
CA HIS A 6 -5.87 -7.71 -28.44
C HIS A 6 -6.89 -8.09 -29.51
N LEU A 7 -6.57 -7.90 -30.79
CA LEU A 7 -7.39 -8.36 -31.92
C LEU A 7 -7.51 -9.88 -31.94
N ILE A 8 -6.41 -10.61 -31.77
CA ILE A 8 -6.41 -12.09 -31.71
C ILE A 8 -7.26 -12.58 -30.54
N SER A 9 -7.12 -11.98 -29.35
CA SER A 9 -7.91 -12.35 -28.18
C SER A 9 -9.39 -12.04 -28.36
N LEU A 10 -9.72 -10.91 -28.99
CA LEU A 10 -11.11 -10.48 -29.22
C LEU A 10 -11.78 -11.36 -30.29
N VAL A 11 -11.07 -11.64 -31.40
CA VAL A 11 -11.54 -12.57 -32.45
C VAL A 11 -11.67 -13.99 -31.90
N SER A 12 -10.71 -14.46 -31.12
CA SER A 12 -10.78 -15.78 -30.48
C SER A 12 -11.96 -15.86 -29.51
N ALA A 13 -12.18 -14.84 -28.68
CA ALA A 13 -13.33 -14.77 -27.78
C ALA A 13 -14.66 -14.76 -28.56
N LEU A 14 -14.75 -14.02 -29.67
CA LEU A 14 -15.93 -13.98 -30.53
C LEU A 14 -16.21 -15.34 -31.19
N LEU A 15 -15.18 -16.02 -31.68
CA LEU A 15 -15.30 -17.36 -32.25
C LEU A 15 -15.70 -18.39 -31.20
N VAL A 16 -15.13 -18.31 -30.00
CA VAL A 16 -15.52 -19.17 -28.88
C VAL A 16 -16.98 -18.92 -28.50
N LEU A 17 -17.41 -17.66 -28.41
CA LEU A 17 -18.78 -17.31 -28.09
C LEU A 17 -19.76 -17.81 -29.17
N PHE A 18 -19.38 -17.70 -30.44
CA PHE A 18 -20.17 -18.19 -31.56
C PHE A 18 -20.31 -19.72 -31.56
N LEU A 19 -19.20 -20.43 -31.37
CA LEU A 19 -19.19 -21.89 -31.28
C LEU A 19 -19.96 -22.38 -30.06
N ALA A 20 -19.75 -21.74 -28.91
CA ALA A 20 -20.49 -22.05 -27.68
C ALA A 20 -21.99 -21.81 -27.86
N GLY A 21 -22.38 -20.67 -28.44
CA GLY A 21 -23.79 -20.36 -28.72
C GLY A 21 -24.43 -21.34 -29.71
N SER A 22 -23.68 -21.75 -30.73
CA SER A 22 -24.16 -22.72 -31.74
C SER A 22 -24.29 -24.13 -31.16
N ALA A 23 -23.32 -24.58 -30.36
CA ALA A 23 -23.38 -25.85 -29.65
C ALA A 23 -24.50 -25.87 -28.61
N PHE A 24 -24.68 -24.76 -27.90
CA PHE A 24 -25.78 -24.56 -26.95
C PHE A 24 -27.14 -24.66 -27.64
N PHE A 25 -27.32 -23.97 -28.76
CA PHE A 25 -28.57 -24.00 -29.52
C PHE A 25 -28.92 -25.41 -30.01
N LEU A 26 -27.93 -26.15 -30.52
CA LEU A 26 -28.12 -27.55 -30.93
C LEU A 26 -28.47 -28.47 -29.74
N SER A 27 -27.85 -28.25 -28.58
CA SER A 27 -28.16 -29.00 -27.35
C SER A 27 -29.56 -28.67 -26.82
N PHE A 28 -29.98 -27.41 -26.91
CA PHE A 28 -31.30 -26.94 -26.50
C PHE A 28 -32.41 -27.62 -27.32
N GLU A 29 -32.24 -27.65 -28.64
CA GLU A 29 -33.21 -28.29 -29.55
C GLU A 29 -33.29 -29.79 -29.29
N SER A 30 -32.13 -30.45 -29.10
CA SER A 30 -32.08 -31.88 -28.78
C SER A 30 -32.80 -32.22 -27.46
N LEU A 31 -32.70 -31.37 -26.43
CA LEU A 31 -33.40 -31.57 -25.15
C LEU A 31 -34.90 -31.27 -25.26
N LYS A 32 -35.30 -30.28 -26.08
CA LYS A 32 -36.71 -30.00 -26.35
C LYS A 32 -37.36 -31.21 -27.03
N ASP A 33 -36.75 -31.75 -28.08
CA ASP A 33 -37.28 -32.89 -28.82
C ASP A 33 -37.37 -34.15 -27.95
N LEU A 34 -36.42 -34.28 -27.03
CA LEU A 34 -36.43 -35.24 -25.92
C LEU A 34 -37.69 -35.15 -25.07
N ALA A 35 -38.01 -33.95 -24.59
CA ALA A 35 -39.18 -33.70 -23.75
C ALA A 35 -40.48 -34.04 -24.49
N VAL A 36 -40.57 -33.69 -25.78
CA VAL A 36 -41.70 -34.03 -26.65
C VAL A 36 -41.84 -35.55 -26.80
N GLN A 37 -40.74 -36.27 -27.01
CA GLN A 37 -40.76 -37.75 -27.13
C GLN A 37 -41.22 -38.46 -25.86
N ILE A 38 -40.98 -37.88 -24.67
CA ILE A 38 -41.40 -38.45 -23.38
C ILE A 38 -42.87 -38.12 -23.07
N GLY A 39 -43.58 -37.43 -23.97
CA GLY A 39 -45.02 -37.15 -23.87
C GLY A 39 -45.36 -35.79 -23.24
N ILE A 40 -44.40 -34.87 -23.14
CA ILE A 40 -44.64 -33.49 -22.72
C ILE A 40 -45.25 -32.73 -23.90
N ALA A 41 -46.26 -31.90 -23.64
CA ALA A 41 -46.89 -31.09 -24.66
C ALA A 41 -45.87 -30.14 -25.32
N ASP A 42 -45.82 -30.14 -26.66
CA ASP A 42 -44.90 -29.34 -27.48
C ASP A 42 -44.78 -27.84 -27.05
N PRO A 43 -45.88 -27.15 -26.65
CA PRO A 43 -45.80 -25.77 -26.18
C PRO A 43 -45.02 -25.56 -24.87
N ILE A 44 -44.78 -26.60 -24.07
CA ILE A 44 -44.12 -26.52 -22.76
C ILE A 44 -42.79 -27.28 -22.71
N ALA A 45 -42.48 -28.06 -23.75
CA ALA A 45 -41.24 -28.85 -23.85
C ALA A 45 -39.97 -28.00 -23.84
N TRP A 46 -40.01 -26.77 -24.35
CA TRP A 46 -38.89 -25.82 -24.33
C TRP A 46 -38.48 -25.38 -22.90
N LEU A 47 -39.38 -25.54 -21.92
CA LEU A 47 -39.13 -25.11 -20.54
C LEU A 47 -38.10 -26.02 -19.85
N TYR A 48 -38.00 -27.29 -20.26
CA TYR A 48 -37.06 -28.26 -19.70
C TYR A 48 -35.58 -27.91 -19.96
N PRO A 49 -35.13 -27.71 -21.21
CA PRO A 49 -33.78 -27.23 -21.47
C PRO A 49 -33.53 -25.86 -20.82
N ALA A 50 -34.51 -24.95 -20.83
CA ALA A 50 -34.37 -23.64 -20.18
C ALA A 50 -34.12 -23.73 -18.66
N ILE A 51 -34.76 -24.67 -17.95
CA ILE A 51 -34.54 -24.88 -16.51
C ILE A 51 -33.14 -25.44 -16.25
N ILE A 52 -32.69 -26.39 -17.07
CA ILE A 52 -31.37 -27.02 -16.94
C ILE A 52 -30.27 -25.98 -17.20
N ASP A 53 -30.37 -25.23 -18.29
CA ASP A 53 -29.40 -24.19 -18.64
C ASP A 53 -29.41 -23.04 -17.64
N GLY A 54 -30.60 -22.64 -17.16
CA GLY A 54 -30.76 -21.66 -16.10
C GLY A 54 -30.11 -22.09 -14.78
N ALA A 55 -30.24 -23.38 -14.41
CA ALA A 55 -29.59 -23.94 -13.23
C ALA A 55 -28.07 -23.91 -13.36
N ILE A 56 -27.53 -24.25 -14.54
CA ILE A 56 -26.09 -24.18 -14.80
C ILE A 56 -25.61 -22.74 -14.62
N ILE A 57 -26.27 -21.75 -15.24
CA ILE A 57 -25.93 -20.32 -15.09
C ILE A 57 -25.96 -19.88 -13.61
N VAL A 58 -26.94 -20.32 -12.82
CA VAL A 58 -27.04 -19.98 -11.39
C VAL A 58 -25.92 -20.60 -10.56
N PHE A 59 -25.56 -21.86 -10.83
CA PHE A 59 -24.46 -22.52 -10.13
C PHE A 59 -23.10 -21.92 -10.52
N SER A 60 -22.96 -21.63 -11.79
CA SER A 60 -21.87 -20.89 -12.40
C SER A 60 -21.61 -19.54 -11.72
N LEU A 61 -22.65 -18.72 -11.59
CA LEU A 61 -22.60 -17.44 -10.87
C LEU A 61 -22.29 -17.63 -9.38
N SER A 62 -22.76 -18.72 -8.76
CA SER A 62 -22.47 -19.03 -7.36
C SER A 62 -21.01 -19.40 -7.12
N VAL A 63 -20.38 -20.13 -8.04
CA VAL A 63 -18.93 -20.44 -7.99
C VAL A 63 -18.10 -19.17 -8.23
N LEU A 64 -18.52 -18.31 -9.17
CA LEU A 64 -17.88 -17.00 -9.39
C LEU A 64 -17.94 -16.15 -8.11
N ARG A 65 -19.12 -16.07 -7.46
CA ARG A 65 -19.31 -15.36 -6.20
C ARG A 65 -18.43 -15.91 -5.09
N ALA A 66 -18.37 -17.24 -4.93
CA ALA A 66 -17.56 -17.89 -3.90
C ALA A 66 -16.04 -17.67 -4.11
N ASN A 67 -15.58 -17.63 -5.37
CA ASN A 67 -14.18 -17.31 -5.67
C ASN A 67 -13.83 -15.85 -5.39
N LEU A 68 -14.77 -14.92 -5.63
CA LEU A 68 -14.62 -13.50 -5.32
C LEU A 68 -14.59 -13.24 -3.79
N THR A 69 -15.25 -14.07 -2.98
CA THR A 69 -15.33 -13.90 -1.52
C THR A 69 -14.31 -14.71 -0.72
N ARG A 70 -13.39 -15.47 -1.34
CA ARG A 70 -12.39 -16.34 -0.66
C ARG A 70 -12.99 -17.36 0.32
N GLU A 71 -14.24 -17.77 0.13
CA GLU A 71 -14.87 -18.79 0.97
C GLU A 71 -14.62 -20.22 0.45
N ARG A 72 -14.75 -21.24 1.33
CA ARG A 72 -14.54 -22.65 0.96
C ARG A 72 -15.48 -23.08 -0.17
N THR A 73 -14.91 -23.38 -1.33
CA THR A 73 -15.61 -23.69 -2.58
C THR A 73 -16.13 -25.13 -2.71
N VAL A 74 -15.97 -25.98 -1.67
CA VAL A 74 -16.24 -27.42 -1.76
C VAL A 74 -17.72 -27.73 -2.01
N TYR A 75 -18.64 -27.03 -1.35
CA TYR A 75 -20.08 -27.31 -1.45
C TYR A 75 -20.68 -26.94 -2.82
N PRO A 76 -20.41 -25.74 -3.40
CA PRO A 76 -20.82 -25.42 -4.76
C PRO A 76 -20.20 -26.36 -5.81
N TRP A 77 -18.95 -26.77 -5.63
CA TRP A 77 -18.27 -27.68 -6.57
C TRP A 77 -18.91 -29.06 -6.58
N VAL A 78 -19.27 -29.59 -5.41
CA VAL A 78 -20.02 -30.86 -5.29
C VAL A 78 -21.38 -30.75 -5.98
N LEU A 79 -22.07 -29.62 -5.87
CA LEU A 79 -23.37 -29.40 -6.51
C LEU A 79 -23.24 -29.33 -8.04
N VAL A 80 -22.26 -28.59 -8.56
CA VAL A 80 -21.99 -28.49 -10.00
C VAL A 80 -21.61 -29.85 -10.55
N SER A 81 -20.62 -30.52 -9.95
CA SER A 81 -20.21 -31.86 -10.39
C SER A 81 -21.37 -32.86 -10.33
N GLY A 82 -22.21 -32.80 -9.29
CA GLY A 82 -23.38 -33.66 -9.15
C GLY A 82 -24.42 -33.44 -10.25
N PHE A 83 -24.76 -32.18 -10.54
CA PHE A 83 -25.72 -31.84 -11.60
C PHE A 83 -25.15 -32.08 -13.01
N THR A 84 -23.86 -31.86 -13.24
CA THR A 84 -23.19 -32.21 -14.50
C THR A 84 -23.19 -33.72 -14.72
N LEU A 85 -22.88 -34.52 -13.68
CA LEU A 85 -22.94 -35.98 -13.78
C LEU A 85 -24.36 -36.46 -14.08
N LEU A 86 -25.35 -35.87 -13.41
CA LEU A 86 -26.76 -36.19 -13.63
C LEU A 86 -27.21 -35.83 -15.05
N SER A 87 -26.79 -34.67 -15.57
CA SER A 87 -27.06 -34.25 -16.94
C SER A 87 -26.45 -35.20 -17.98
N VAL A 88 -25.21 -35.65 -17.76
CA VAL A 88 -24.55 -36.65 -18.61
C VAL A 88 -25.30 -37.98 -18.59
N VAL A 89 -25.67 -38.48 -17.41
CA VAL A 89 -26.41 -39.75 -17.25
C VAL A 89 -27.76 -39.69 -17.95
N LEU A 90 -28.51 -38.59 -17.80
CA LEU A 90 -29.81 -38.41 -18.45
C LEU A 90 -29.68 -38.35 -19.98
N ASN A 91 -28.65 -37.69 -20.51
CA ASN A 91 -28.37 -37.67 -21.95
C ASN A 91 -27.98 -39.05 -22.50
N ILE A 92 -27.18 -39.82 -21.76
CA ILE A 92 -26.81 -41.20 -22.12
C ILE A 92 -28.04 -42.11 -22.14
N ILE A 93 -28.92 -41.99 -21.15
CA ILE A 93 -30.16 -42.77 -21.08
C ILE A 93 -31.08 -42.44 -22.26
N HIS A 94 -31.11 -41.19 -22.72
CA HIS A 94 -31.95 -40.82 -23.86
C HIS A 94 -31.50 -41.44 -25.19
N ALA A 95 -30.18 -41.52 -25.43
CA ALA A 95 -29.61 -41.91 -26.72
C ALA A 95 -29.66 -43.44 -27.01
N HIS A 96 -30.80 -44.10 -26.79
CA HIS A 96 -30.96 -45.55 -26.76
C HIS A 96 -30.21 -46.35 -27.88
N GLN A 97 -29.66 -47.49 -27.44
CA GLN A 97 -29.12 -48.66 -28.16
C GLN A 97 -27.80 -48.58 -28.95
N GLU A 98 -27.20 -47.41 -29.18
CA GLU A 98 -25.87 -47.35 -29.82
C GLU A 98 -24.83 -46.60 -28.97
N LEU A 99 -23.69 -47.26 -28.67
CA LEU A 99 -22.61 -46.74 -27.81
C LEU A 99 -22.06 -45.38 -28.29
N LEU A 100 -22.04 -45.18 -29.60
CA LEU A 100 -21.57 -43.98 -30.26
C LEU A 100 -22.56 -42.81 -30.15
N ALA A 101 -23.87 -43.07 -30.05
CA ALA A 101 -24.89 -42.05 -29.79
C ALA A 101 -24.85 -41.58 -28.32
N GLN A 102 -24.61 -42.50 -27.39
CA GLN A 102 -24.41 -42.19 -25.97
C GLN A 102 -23.17 -41.32 -25.72
N PHE A 103 -22.06 -41.64 -26.39
CA PHE A 103 -20.84 -40.83 -26.34
C PHE A 103 -21.09 -39.41 -26.87
N LEU A 104 -21.77 -39.30 -28.02
CA LEU A 104 -22.06 -38.01 -28.63
C LEU A 104 -23.00 -37.15 -27.77
N ALA A 105 -23.95 -37.76 -27.05
CA ALA A 105 -24.88 -37.08 -26.15
C ALA A 105 -24.23 -36.57 -24.84
N ALA A 106 -23.12 -37.18 -24.42
CA ALA A 106 -22.35 -36.73 -23.26
C ALA A 106 -21.43 -35.54 -23.55
N ILE A 107 -21.07 -35.31 -24.82
CA ILE A 107 -20.12 -34.25 -25.22
C ILE A 107 -20.66 -32.84 -24.91
N PRO A 108 -21.92 -32.46 -25.22
CA PRO A 108 -22.43 -31.12 -24.93
C PRO A 108 -22.36 -30.71 -23.45
N PRO A 109 -22.87 -31.50 -22.46
CA PRO A 109 -22.79 -31.11 -21.05
C PRO A 109 -21.35 -31.05 -20.53
N VAL A 110 -20.45 -31.91 -21.01
CA VAL A 110 -19.04 -31.88 -20.65
C VAL A 110 -18.35 -30.65 -21.24
N ALA A 111 -18.56 -30.35 -22.52
CA ALA A 111 -17.99 -29.19 -23.20
C ALA A 111 -18.47 -27.89 -22.58
N LEU A 112 -19.73 -27.82 -22.16
CA LEU A 112 -20.30 -26.65 -21.48
C LEU A 112 -19.69 -26.47 -20.09
N PHE A 113 -19.56 -27.54 -19.30
CA PHE A 113 -18.87 -27.51 -18.01
C PHE A 113 -17.41 -27.00 -18.16
N LEU A 114 -16.66 -27.53 -19.12
CA LEU A 114 -15.27 -27.12 -19.36
C LEU A 114 -15.15 -25.68 -19.87
N SER A 115 -16.02 -25.26 -20.79
CA SER A 115 -16.04 -23.89 -21.32
C SER A 115 -16.36 -22.89 -20.22
N PHE A 116 -17.26 -23.27 -19.32
CA PHE A 116 -17.64 -22.46 -18.18
C PHE A 116 -16.49 -22.32 -17.16
N GLU A 117 -15.81 -23.42 -16.82
CA GLU A 117 -14.63 -23.41 -15.94
C GLU A 117 -13.53 -22.50 -16.51
N LEU A 118 -13.29 -22.56 -17.82
CA LEU A 118 -12.30 -21.74 -18.50
C LEU A 118 -12.64 -20.24 -18.46
N LEU A 119 -13.92 -19.89 -18.65
CA LEU A 119 -14.39 -18.51 -18.56
C LEU A 119 -14.24 -17.96 -17.14
N LEU A 120 -14.56 -18.75 -16.11
CA LEU A 120 -14.35 -18.33 -14.72
C LEU A 120 -12.87 -18.10 -14.39
N ALA A 121 -12.00 -18.98 -14.87
CA ALA A 121 -10.56 -18.81 -14.69
C ALA A 121 -10.08 -17.48 -15.32
N GLN A 122 -10.55 -17.15 -16.52
CA GLN A 122 -10.22 -15.90 -17.20
C GLN A 122 -10.77 -14.67 -16.45
N LEU A 123 -12.04 -14.71 -16.03
CA LEU A 123 -12.63 -13.59 -15.28
C LEU A 123 -11.90 -13.33 -13.96
N LYS A 124 -11.54 -14.39 -13.23
CA LYS A 124 -10.75 -14.27 -12.00
C LYS A 124 -9.41 -13.60 -12.26
N GLU A 125 -8.70 -14.01 -13.30
CA GLU A 125 -7.41 -13.41 -13.67
C GLU A 125 -7.57 -11.91 -14.00
N THR A 126 -8.61 -11.54 -14.75
CA THR A 126 -8.87 -10.13 -15.09
C THR A 126 -9.25 -9.28 -13.87
N ALA A 127 -10.05 -9.81 -12.94
CA ALA A 127 -10.43 -9.10 -11.72
C ALA A 127 -9.23 -8.85 -10.81
N VAL A 128 -8.38 -9.86 -10.60
CA VAL A 128 -7.13 -9.73 -9.82
C VAL A 128 -6.18 -8.71 -10.47
N ARG A 129 -6.08 -8.72 -11.81
CA ARG A 129 -5.28 -7.73 -12.54
C ARG A 129 -5.82 -6.31 -12.37
N LEU A 130 -7.15 -6.14 -12.40
CA LEU A 130 -7.78 -4.83 -12.22
C LEU A 130 -7.56 -4.30 -10.79
N GLU A 131 -7.68 -5.15 -9.78
CA GLU A 131 -7.39 -4.80 -8.38
C GLU A 131 -5.90 -4.44 -8.19
N ALA A 132 -4.98 -5.19 -8.80
CA ALA A 132 -3.56 -4.89 -8.79
C ALA A 132 -3.24 -3.55 -9.51
N GLN A 133 -3.93 -3.25 -10.61
CA GLN A 133 -3.78 -1.97 -11.30
C GLN A 133 -4.31 -0.80 -10.48
N ASN A 134 -5.45 -0.96 -9.82
CA ASN A 134 -6.04 0.08 -8.98
C ASN A 134 -5.18 0.39 -7.76
N SER A 135 -4.67 -0.65 -7.08
CA SER A 135 -3.75 -0.48 -5.94
C SER A 135 -2.43 0.17 -6.36
N LEU A 136 -1.87 -0.19 -7.52
CA LEU A 136 -0.69 0.48 -8.06
C LEU A 136 -0.98 1.95 -8.38
N ALA A 137 -2.12 2.25 -9.00
CA ALA A 137 -2.54 3.62 -9.31
C ALA A 137 -2.72 4.46 -8.03
N GLU A 138 -3.23 3.86 -6.97
CA GLU A 138 -3.35 4.49 -5.65
C GLU A 138 -1.98 4.79 -5.04
N ILE A 139 -1.06 3.83 -5.04
CA ILE A 139 0.31 4.02 -4.54
C ILE A 139 1.03 5.12 -5.30
N VAL A 140 0.95 5.13 -6.64
CA VAL A 140 1.58 6.17 -7.47
C VAL A 140 0.98 7.56 -7.17
N ARG A 141 -0.32 7.63 -6.93
CA ARG A 141 -0.99 8.88 -6.51
C ARG A 141 -0.49 9.34 -5.15
N GLU A 142 -0.34 8.44 -4.19
CA GLU A 142 0.17 8.76 -2.85
C GLU A 142 1.62 9.25 -2.90
N ILE A 143 2.49 8.60 -3.69
CA ILE A 143 3.87 9.05 -3.91
C ILE A 143 3.89 10.48 -4.44
N ARG A 144 3.08 10.78 -5.46
CA ARG A 144 3.01 12.12 -6.06
C ARG A 144 2.56 13.19 -5.06
N ILE A 145 1.61 12.87 -4.19
CA ILE A 145 1.16 13.78 -3.14
C ILE A 145 2.30 14.04 -2.16
N LYS A 146 2.99 12.98 -1.70
CA LYS A 146 4.12 13.11 -0.78
C LYS A 146 5.29 13.88 -1.38
N GLU A 147 5.58 13.71 -2.67
CA GLU A 147 6.56 14.53 -3.38
C GLU A 147 6.17 16.02 -3.33
N SER A 148 4.90 16.36 -3.60
CA SER A 148 4.44 17.75 -3.54
C SER A 148 4.47 18.34 -2.12
N GLU A 149 4.14 17.54 -1.09
CA GLU A 149 4.26 17.94 0.31
C GLU A 149 5.72 18.19 0.69
N LEU A 150 6.64 17.34 0.20
CA LEU A 150 8.06 17.48 0.42
C LEU A 150 8.60 18.75 -0.25
N ASP A 151 8.21 19.05 -1.48
CA ASP A 151 8.58 20.27 -2.19
C ASP A 151 8.09 21.52 -1.46
N MET A 152 6.85 21.50 -0.96
CA MET A 152 6.29 22.59 -0.17
C MET A 152 7.05 22.79 1.15
N LEU A 153 7.46 21.69 1.79
CA LEU A 153 8.26 21.74 3.02
C LEU A 153 9.64 22.35 2.75
N ILE A 154 10.29 21.93 1.65
CA ILE A 154 11.60 22.46 1.23
C ILE A 154 11.47 23.95 0.93
N GLN A 155 10.44 24.37 0.20
CA GLN A 155 10.22 25.77 -0.12
C GLN A 155 10.03 26.62 1.15
N ASN A 156 9.16 26.20 2.07
CA ASN A 156 8.91 26.93 3.32
C ASN A 156 10.18 27.01 4.19
N ARG A 157 10.97 25.92 4.25
CA ARG A 157 12.26 25.93 4.95
C ARG A 157 13.24 26.90 4.30
N THR A 158 13.29 26.94 2.97
CA THR A 158 14.14 27.86 2.21
C THR A 158 13.76 29.31 2.48
N GLU A 159 12.46 29.64 2.41
CA GLU A 159 11.95 30.99 2.74
C GLU A 159 12.26 31.39 4.19
N THR A 160 12.22 30.43 5.11
CA THR A 160 12.58 30.67 6.52
C THR A 160 14.07 30.97 6.67
N ILE A 161 14.94 30.24 5.96
CA ILE A 161 16.37 30.47 5.97
C ILE A 161 16.69 31.86 5.41
N GLU A 162 16.11 32.23 4.28
CA GLU A 162 16.30 33.55 3.66
C GLU A 162 15.89 34.70 4.61
N LYS A 163 14.75 34.55 5.32
CA LYS A 163 14.33 35.51 6.34
C LYS A 163 15.33 35.63 7.49
N LEU A 164 15.85 34.51 7.98
CA LEU A 164 16.83 34.49 9.08
C LEU A 164 18.16 35.11 8.65
N GLU A 165 18.61 34.84 7.42
CA GLU A 165 19.82 35.46 6.85
C GLU A 165 19.68 36.98 6.76
N GLY A 166 18.53 37.48 6.27
CA GLY A 166 18.25 38.92 6.24
C GLY A 166 18.18 39.56 7.63
N GLU A 167 17.70 38.85 8.65
CA GLU A 167 17.69 39.33 10.03
C GLU A 167 19.11 39.38 10.64
N ILE A 168 19.95 38.38 10.35
CA ILE A 168 21.37 38.36 10.74
C ILE A 168 22.12 39.52 10.11
N GLU A 169 21.90 39.80 8.83
CA GLU A 169 22.54 40.91 8.11
C GLU A 169 22.19 42.26 8.77
N ARG A 170 20.90 42.52 9.03
CA ARG A 170 20.44 43.73 9.73
C ARG A 170 21.03 43.86 11.13
N LEU A 171 21.03 42.79 11.92
CA LEU A 171 21.61 42.80 13.27
C LEU A 171 23.13 43.04 13.23
N THR A 172 23.81 42.52 12.22
CA THR A 172 25.26 42.73 12.03
C THR A 172 25.56 44.17 11.68
N GLU A 173 24.73 44.80 10.83
CA GLU A 173 24.83 46.22 10.49
C GLU A 173 24.56 47.11 11.71
N GLN A 174 23.48 46.85 12.46
CA GLN A 174 23.17 47.55 13.71
C GLN A 174 24.31 47.45 14.73
N LYS A 175 24.90 46.25 14.88
CA LYS A 175 26.06 46.04 15.74
C LYS A 175 27.28 46.84 15.26
N GLY A 176 27.48 46.97 13.94
CA GLY A 176 28.54 47.78 13.35
C GLY A 176 28.37 49.28 13.61
N GLN A 177 27.15 49.80 13.42
CA GLN A 177 26.79 51.19 13.72
C GLN A 177 27.00 51.50 15.21
N LEU A 178 26.46 50.66 16.09
CA LEU A 178 26.58 50.83 17.54
C LEU A 178 28.04 50.76 18.00
N LYS A 179 28.86 49.87 17.41
CA LYS A 179 30.30 49.79 17.71
C LYS A 179 31.03 51.07 17.28
N THR A 180 30.65 51.64 16.13
CA THR A 180 31.24 52.90 15.64
C THR A 180 30.87 54.06 16.55
N GLU A 181 29.61 54.14 16.98
CA GLU A 181 29.13 55.15 17.94
C GLU A 181 29.85 55.04 19.30
N ILE A 182 30.01 53.82 19.82
CA ILE A 182 30.79 53.56 21.05
C ILE A 182 32.26 53.96 20.88
N GLN A 183 32.88 53.71 19.72
CA GLN A 183 34.28 54.06 19.48
C GLN A 183 34.47 55.58 19.37
N VAL A 184 33.54 56.29 18.76
CA VAL A 184 33.51 57.76 18.71
C VAL A 184 33.32 58.34 20.11
N HIS A 185 32.40 57.81 20.91
CA HIS A 185 32.18 58.23 22.30
C HIS A 185 33.37 57.86 23.22
N SER A 186 34.05 56.74 22.98
CA SER A 186 35.22 56.32 23.76
C SER A 186 36.49 57.12 23.43
N ASN A 187 36.62 57.66 22.21
CA ASN A 187 37.76 58.50 21.84
C ASN A 187 37.64 59.94 22.38
N GLY A 188 36.43 60.35 22.79
CA GLY A 188 36.16 61.63 23.47
C GLY A 188 36.39 61.61 24.99
N ASN A 189 36.68 60.46 25.60
CA ASN A 189 36.91 60.36 27.04
C ASN A 189 38.09 59.42 27.36
N SER A 190 39.31 59.94 27.17
CA SER A 190 40.50 59.38 27.83
C SER A 190 40.42 59.66 29.33
N GLY A 191 39.75 58.79 30.07
CA GLY A 191 39.68 58.88 31.51
C GLY A 191 38.81 57.80 32.14
N SER A 192 39.47 56.84 32.81
CA SER A 192 38.89 55.82 33.69
C SER A 192 38.31 54.56 33.02
N LYS A 193 39.13 53.51 32.94
CA LYS A 193 38.65 52.12 32.76
C LYS A 193 38.28 51.52 34.12
N ALA A 194 37.02 51.12 34.27
CA ALA A 194 36.50 50.24 35.33
C ALA A 194 35.42 49.28 34.72
N PRO A 195 34.97 48.20 35.38
CA PRO A 195 35.15 46.82 34.94
C PRO A 195 33.86 46.20 34.34
N GLN A 196 33.66 46.28 33.02
CA GLN A 196 32.58 45.56 32.32
C GLN A 196 33.07 44.40 31.42
N SER A 197 34.37 44.32 31.14
CA SER A 197 34.97 43.24 30.33
C SER A 197 34.88 41.86 30.98
N ASP A 198 34.69 41.80 32.30
CA ASP A 198 34.65 40.56 33.06
C ASP A 198 33.28 39.87 33.05
N THR A 199 32.20 40.64 32.92
CA THR A 199 30.83 40.10 33.10
C THR A 199 30.39 39.26 31.90
N ILE A 200 30.75 39.67 30.68
CA ILE A 200 30.42 38.92 29.45
C ILE A 200 31.29 37.66 29.31
N GLY A 201 32.57 37.74 29.69
CA GLY A 201 33.46 36.58 29.72
C GLY A 201 33.00 35.51 30.72
N ARG A 202 32.57 35.93 31.91
CA ARG A 202 31.99 35.03 32.93
C ARG A 202 30.69 34.39 32.45
N ALA A 203 29.76 35.15 31.85
CA ALA A 203 28.49 34.62 31.36
C ALA A 203 28.67 33.57 30.23
N ARG A 204 29.63 33.78 29.31
CA ARG A 204 29.93 32.82 28.24
C ARG A 204 30.57 31.55 28.79
N ARG A 205 31.56 31.67 29.70
CA ARG A 205 32.18 30.53 30.40
C ARG A 205 31.17 29.76 31.24
N GLN A 206 30.21 30.44 31.85
CA GLN A 206 29.15 29.81 32.65
C GLN A 206 28.12 29.08 31.78
N ARG A 207 27.85 29.54 30.56
CA ARG A 207 26.96 28.85 29.61
C ARG A 207 27.62 27.61 29.01
N THR A 208 28.92 27.65 28.72
CA THR A 208 29.67 26.49 28.20
C THR A 208 29.88 25.41 29.26
N THR A 209 30.19 25.78 30.51
CA THR A 209 30.30 24.83 31.63
C THR A 209 28.97 24.14 31.94
N LYS A 210 27.86 24.89 32.02
CA LYS A 210 26.52 24.30 32.22
C LYS A 210 26.06 23.37 31.07
N LYS A 211 26.53 23.61 29.84
CA LYS A 211 26.29 22.70 28.70
C LYS A 211 27.10 21.41 28.88
N GLN A 212 28.38 21.52 29.26
CA GLN A 212 29.26 20.39 29.47
C GLN A 212 28.75 19.48 30.60
N GLU A 213 28.33 20.06 31.73
CA GLU A 213 27.74 19.33 32.86
C GLU A 213 26.47 18.56 32.46
N ALA A 214 25.58 19.19 31.68
CA ALA A 214 24.36 18.55 31.20
C ALA A 214 24.63 17.39 30.24
N ILE A 215 25.66 17.51 29.39
CA ILE A 215 26.09 16.44 28.47
C ILE A 215 26.69 15.26 29.27
N GLN A 216 27.49 15.54 30.30
CA GLN A 216 28.06 14.51 31.17
C GLN A 216 26.98 13.77 31.97
N GLN A 217 25.99 14.49 32.51
CA GLN A 217 24.83 13.89 33.17
C GLN A 217 24.01 13.02 32.21
N LEU A 218 23.81 13.47 30.97
CA LEU A 218 23.12 12.70 29.94
C LEU A 218 23.84 11.37 29.64
N LEU A 219 25.17 11.40 29.47
CA LEU A 219 25.96 10.19 29.26
C LEU A 219 25.89 9.21 30.44
N ALA A 220 25.90 9.73 31.68
CA ALA A 220 25.73 8.91 32.88
C ALA A 220 24.34 8.25 32.96
N ILE A 221 23.29 8.96 32.57
CA ILE A 221 21.92 8.41 32.55
C ILE A 221 21.79 7.36 31.44
N ILE A 222 22.37 7.58 30.25
CA ILE A 222 22.35 6.58 29.17
C ILE A 222 23.06 5.28 29.60
N ARG A 223 24.15 5.37 30.39
CA ARG A 223 24.84 4.19 30.94
C ARG A 223 23.99 3.41 31.95
N THR A 224 23.13 4.09 32.71
CA THR A 224 22.32 3.45 33.77
C THR A 224 20.93 3.02 33.29
N LYS A 225 20.34 3.75 32.33
CA LYS A 225 19.02 3.50 31.74
C LYS A 225 19.09 3.67 30.21
N PRO A 226 19.61 2.67 29.48
CA PRO A 226 19.81 2.79 28.04
C PRO A 226 18.48 2.84 27.24
N ASN A 227 17.38 2.30 27.80
CA ASN A 227 16.05 2.31 27.19
C ASN A 227 15.19 3.55 27.54
N ALA A 228 15.75 4.56 28.21
CA ALA A 228 14.96 5.72 28.62
C ALA A 228 14.50 6.56 27.42
N THR A 229 13.30 7.12 27.52
CA THR A 229 12.72 7.97 26.47
C THR A 229 13.26 9.40 26.55
N LEU A 230 13.16 10.16 25.45
CA LEU A 230 13.54 11.58 25.41
C LEU A 230 12.84 12.41 26.49
N SER A 231 11.63 12.02 26.88
CA SER A 231 10.87 12.68 27.94
C SER A 231 11.49 12.44 29.32
N GLU A 232 11.99 11.23 29.58
CA GLU A 232 12.62 10.87 30.85
C GLU A 232 13.99 11.53 30.99
N PHE A 233 14.80 11.55 29.92
CA PHE A 233 16.08 12.30 29.92
C PHE A 233 15.87 13.80 30.17
N ALA A 234 14.82 14.39 29.58
CA ALA A 234 14.46 15.79 29.79
C ALA A 234 14.10 16.11 31.24
N VAL A 235 13.33 15.23 31.89
CA VAL A 235 12.94 15.36 33.30
C VAL A 235 14.16 15.22 34.22
N GLU A 236 15.00 14.22 33.99
CA GLU A 236 16.15 13.91 34.85
C GLU A 236 17.27 14.97 34.77
N ILE A 237 17.50 15.54 33.59
CA ILE A 237 18.53 16.59 33.36
C ILE A 237 17.96 18.00 33.63
N GLY A 238 16.64 18.12 33.86
CA GLY A 238 15.97 19.41 34.08
C GLY A 238 16.04 20.33 32.85
N ARG A 239 15.97 19.77 31.64
CA ARG A 239 16.08 20.51 30.37
C ARG A 239 14.91 20.19 29.44
N SER A 240 14.66 21.06 28.46
CA SER A 240 13.59 20.82 27.50
C SER A 240 13.89 19.61 26.59
N LYS A 241 12.84 18.93 26.10
CA LYS A 241 12.98 17.79 25.17
C LYS A 241 13.73 18.16 23.89
N SER A 242 13.55 19.41 23.40
CA SER A 242 14.28 19.92 22.23
C SER A 242 15.78 20.09 22.53
N THR A 243 16.13 20.61 23.71
CA THR A 243 17.53 20.77 24.12
C THR A 243 18.23 19.43 24.28
N VAL A 244 17.58 18.46 24.92
CA VAL A 244 18.12 17.10 25.09
C VAL A 244 18.23 16.38 23.75
N GLY A 245 17.23 16.53 22.86
CA GLY A 245 17.31 16.03 21.49
C GLY A 245 18.50 16.62 20.72
N GLY A 246 18.77 17.92 20.89
CA GLY A 246 19.97 18.56 20.35
C GLY A 246 21.27 17.96 20.88
N TYR A 247 21.38 17.73 22.19
CA TYR A 247 22.57 17.10 22.79
C TYR A 247 22.78 15.66 22.33
N LEU A 248 21.71 14.87 22.19
CA LEU A 248 21.79 13.51 21.68
C LEU A 248 22.24 13.50 20.21
N SER A 249 21.73 14.40 19.38
CA SER A 249 22.18 14.56 18.00
C SER A 249 23.65 14.96 17.92
N GLU A 250 24.10 15.90 18.76
CA GLU A 250 25.52 16.28 18.84
C GLU A 250 26.41 15.09 19.26
N LEU A 251 26.00 14.31 20.26
CA LEU A 251 26.73 13.14 20.74
C LEU A 251 26.76 11.99 19.72
N GLN A 252 25.70 11.83 18.93
CA GLN A 252 25.61 10.84 17.86
C GLN A 252 26.53 11.23 16.69
N VAL A 253 26.55 12.51 16.31
CA VAL A 253 27.48 13.03 15.28
C VAL A 253 28.93 12.90 15.74
N ALA A 254 29.20 13.09 17.03
CA ALA A 254 30.51 12.88 17.63
C ALA A 254 30.89 11.40 17.81
N GLY A 255 30.03 10.46 17.42
CA GLY A 255 30.27 9.01 17.55
C GLY A 255 30.36 8.51 18.99
N SER A 256 29.91 9.32 19.96
CA SER A 256 29.97 8.99 21.39
C SER A 256 28.78 8.12 21.82
N ILE A 257 27.66 8.20 21.10
CA ILE A 257 26.46 7.38 21.34
C ILE A 257 25.90 6.83 20.03
N GLU A 258 25.24 5.67 20.10
CA GLU A 258 24.53 5.03 19.00
C GLU A 258 23.08 4.72 19.41
N LYS A 259 22.15 4.91 18.47
CA LYS A 259 20.73 4.61 18.66
C LYS A 259 20.44 3.18 18.18
N TYR A 260 19.92 2.33 19.06
CA TYR A 260 19.45 0.98 18.73
C TYR A 260 17.92 0.89 18.81
N GLU A 261 17.33 -0.25 18.43
CA GLU A 261 15.87 -0.42 18.28
C GLU A 261 15.02 0.03 19.47
N PHE A 262 15.56 0.01 20.71
CA PHE A 262 14.81 0.36 21.92
C PHE A 262 15.53 1.36 22.84
N GLY A 263 16.59 2.04 22.39
CA GLY A 263 17.33 2.96 23.27
C GLY A 263 18.65 3.53 22.72
N TRP A 264 19.50 3.98 23.64
CA TRP A 264 20.80 4.62 23.38
C TRP A 264 21.93 3.86 24.05
N ARG A 265 23.05 3.67 23.33
CA ARG A 265 24.27 3.02 23.86
C ARG A 265 25.45 3.99 23.75
N VAL A 266 26.24 4.11 24.82
CA VAL A 266 27.50 4.88 24.80
C VAL A 266 28.61 4.02 24.21
N LEU A 267 29.31 4.52 23.20
CA LEU A 267 30.41 3.81 22.52
C LEU A 267 31.79 4.21 23.08
N HIS A 268 32.03 5.51 23.29
CA HIS A 268 33.25 6.04 23.89
C HIS A 268 32.95 7.29 24.73
N ASP A 269 33.83 7.60 25.69
CA ASP A 269 33.72 8.84 26.47
C ASP A 269 34.13 10.05 25.63
N VAL A 270 33.38 11.14 25.75
CA VAL A 270 33.67 12.39 25.03
C VAL A 270 34.99 12.92 25.59
N LYS A 271 36.09 12.79 24.82
CA LYS A 271 37.36 13.42 25.17
C LYS A 271 37.21 14.94 25.11
N GLU A 272 37.70 15.59 26.17
CA GLU A 272 37.75 17.05 26.40
C GLU A 272 38.29 17.86 25.22
#